data_AF-A0A7X3RGI0-F1
#
_entry.id   AF-A0A7X3RGI0-F1
#
_cell.length_a   1.000
_cell.length_b   1.000
_cell.length_c   1.000
_cell.angle_alpha   90.00
_cell.angle_beta   90.00
_cell.angle_gamma   90.00
#
_symmetry.space_group_name_H-M   'P 1'
#
loop_
_entity.id
_entity.type
_entity.pdbx_description
1 polymer ?
#
loop_
_entity_poly.entity_id
_entity_poly.type
_entity_poly.pdbx_seq_one_letter_code
_entity_poly.pdbx_strand_id
1 'polypeptide(L)'
;MKIITIQSLMLFLIFGAIKASAADDRRSYPSIFQAWNGIENRPAIDELHRLAQHDLAFAHPYTLLRVAWDISEAQPYSGLATALNPSQLDTARQRKHELLSLNPNLLLLVEIRYRDARYVSRQNEADVENWWEVGYFPPDSPYWLRDRNGRPVIGWGEDSNGDGKIDENDKVLGYLIDFTNPEMQNLMVKQAVALDTSGLFDGILLDWWNEDYATSPIAVDDWSDTILTREAELEARLAILRKIRDQVADDFLILVNANMRQIPKSAPDVNGIFMECYKSEYDKGYNLNQILQMEKTLLWAEQQLREPRINCLEGWRVVTDYMADLHTRVAERNSTENLQWMRMITTLSLTHSDGYVLFGDDNAIPVPDHLHNWYNFYDAELGLPTQDRAIQYEDITGLFIRAFEKGWAVYNRSGAERTVTFDEPVIAVNTGKRHSRHEIPDFDGEIFLKTEY
;
A
#
# COMPACT_ATOMS: atom_id res chain seq x y z
N MET A 1 41.11 34.13 44.13
CA MET A 1 40.62 32.74 44.10
C MET A 1 39.34 32.74 43.28
N LYS A 2 39.26 31.86 42.29
CA LYS A 2 38.23 31.79 41.23
C LYS A 2 36.80 31.80 41.78
N ILE A 3 35.84 32.35 41.02
CA ILE A 3 34.76 31.57 40.38
C ILE A 3 34.05 32.46 39.35
N ILE A 4 33.98 31.91 38.15
CA ILE A 4 33.27 32.38 36.95
C ILE A 4 31.77 32.17 37.19
N THR A 5 30.95 33.20 36.99
CA THR A 5 29.49 33.07 36.99
C THR A 5 29.02 32.75 35.57
N ILE A 6 28.39 31.60 35.43
CA ILE A 6 27.91 30.98 34.19
C ILE A 6 26.75 31.80 33.62
N GLN A 7 26.90 32.27 32.38
CA GLN A 7 25.76 32.66 31.55
C GLN A 7 25.01 31.40 31.12
N SER A 8 23.71 31.36 31.42
CA SER A 8 22.78 30.33 30.96
C SER A 8 22.66 30.35 29.45
N LEU A 9 23.26 29.35 28.80
CA LEU A 9 23.03 29.01 27.41
C LEU A 9 21.66 28.32 27.32
N MET A 10 20.63 29.05 26.93
CA MET A 10 19.35 28.48 26.52
C MET A 10 19.55 27.84 25.14
N LEU A 11 19.86 26.54 25.14
CA LEU A 11 19.87 25.72 23.94
C LEU A 11 18.40 25.45 23.55
N PHE A 12 17.84 26.25 22.63
CA PHE A 12 16.59 25.90 21.96
C PHE A 12 16.89 24.72 21.02
N LEU A 13 16.55 23.52 21.47
CA LEU A 13 16.36 22.34 20.62
C LEU A 13 15.14 22.61 19.73
N ILE A 14 15.38 23.18 18.55
CA ILE A 14 14.43 23.14 17.44
C ILE A 14 14.65 21.80 16.74
N PHE A 15 14.14 20.73 17.33
CA PHE A 15 13.93 19.44 16.67
C PHE A 15 12.44 19.15 16.77
N GLY A 16 11.70 19.38 15.70
CA GLY A 16 10.26 19.07 15.70
C GLY A 16 9.42 19.62 14.55
N ALA A 17 9.97 20.41 13.62
CA ALA A 17 9.14 21.02 12.55
C ALA A 17 9.72 20.93 11.13
N ILE A 18 10.73 20.08 10.87
CA ILE A 18 11.42 20.04 9.56
C ILE A 18 11.20 18.72 8.78
N LYS A 19 10.46 17.72 9.29
CA LYS A 19 10.52 16.38 8.66
C LYS A 19 9.51 16.07 7.54
N ALA A 20 8.33 16.70 7.48
CA ALA A 20 7.38 16.42 6.40
C ALA A 20 7.64 17.27 5.14
N SER A 21 7.95 18.56 5.28
CA SER A 21 8.18 19.42 4.10
C SER A 21 9.53 19.20 3.42
N ALA A 22 10.51 18.60 4.11
CA ALA A 22 11.84 18.34 3.53
C ALA A 22 11.92 17.01 2.76
N ALA A 23 10.92 16.12 2.91
CA ALA A 23 10.86 14.85 2.19
C ALA A 23 10.45 15.03 0.72
N ASP A 24 9.66 16.07 0.43
CA ASP A 24 9.17 16.34 -0.93
C ASP A 24 10.30 16.88 -1.84
N ASP A 25 11.22 17.70 -1.30
CA ASP A 25 12.30 18.35 -2.06
C ASP A 25 13.39 17.41 -2.63
N ARG A 26 13.35 16.09 -2.33
CA ARG A 26 14.38 15.13 -2.74
C ARG A 26 13.86 13.84 -3.37
N ARG A 27 12.54 13.66 -3.47
CA ARG A 27 11.98 12.44 -4.08
C ARG A 27 12.06 12.55 -5.60
N SER A 28 12.55 11.50 -6.25
CA SER A 28 12.53 11.38 -7.71
C SER A 28 11.44 10.41 -8.12
N TYR A 29 10.89 10.60 -9.31
CA TYR A 29 9.85 9.74 -9.87
C TYR A 29 10.40 8.81 -10.96
N PRO A 30 9.82 7.61 -11.16
CA PRO A 30 8.67 7.07 -10.43
C PRO A 30 9.01 6.69 -8.99
N SER A 31 8.07 6.95 -8.08
CA SER A 31 8.20 6.57 -6.68
C SER A 31 7.48 5.25 -6.45
N ILE A 32 8.21 4.24 -5.98
CA ILE A 32 7.71 2.86 -5.91
C ILE A 32 7.38 2.51 -4.46
N PHE A 33 6.27 1.81 -4.24
CA PHE A 33 5.90 1.32 -2.91
C PHE A 33 5.93 -0.21 -2.81
N GLN A 34 5.94 -0.72 -1.57
CA GLN A 34 5.79 -2.13 -1.25
C GLN A 34 4.50 -2.37 -0.46
N ALA A 35 3.63 -3.24 -0.98
CA ALA A 35 2.43 -3.71 -0.31
C ALA A 35 2.66 -5.08 0.32
N TRP A 36 2.93 -5.14 1.63
CA TRP A 36 3.26 -6.33 2.41
C TRP A 36 4.50 -7.12 1.96
N ASN A 37 4.49 -7.68 0.74
CA ASN A 37 5.47 -8.61 0.20
C ASN A 37 6.41 -7.91 -0.80
N GLY A 38 7.59 -8.50 -1.02
CA GLY A 38 8.72 -7.81 -1.65
C GLY A 38 9.13 -8.32 -3.03
N ILE A 39 10.23 -7.74 -3.53
CA ILE A 39 10.83 -8.02 -4.84
C ILE A 39 11.32 -9.48 -4.94
N GLU A 40 10.90 -10.20 -5.99
CA GLU A 40 11.27 -11.61 -6.23
C GLU A 40 12.43 -11.79 -7.24
N ASN A 41 12.55 -10.92 -8.25
CA ASN A 41 13.54 -11.08 -9.33
C ASN A 41 14.96 -10.61 -8.98
N ARG A 42 15.22 -10.22 -7.72
CA ARG A 42 16.54 -9.79 -7.21
C ARG A 42 16.95 -10.62 -5.98
N PRO A 43 17.07 -11.96 -6.08
CA PRO A 43 17.35 -12.82 -4.92
C PRO A 43 18.76 -12.61 -4.35
N ALA A 44 19.69 -12.06 -5.15
CA ALA A 44 21.06 -11.79 -4.73
C ALA A 44 21.22 -10.55 -3.82
N ILE A 45 20.23 -9.66 -3.78
CA ILE A 45 20.21 -8.49 -2.89
C ILE A 45 19.61 -8.94 -1.56
N ASP A 46 20.15 -8.52 -0.41
CA ASP A 46 19.53 -8.88 0.87
C ASP A 46 18.20 -8.13 1.08
N GLU A 47 17.42 -8.58 2.06
CA GLU A 47 16.09 -8.04 2.31
C GLU A 47 16.09 -6.55 2.67
N LEU A 48 17.08 -6.06 3.41
CA LEU A 48 17.13 -4.65 3.83
C LEU A 48 17.34 -3.76 2.61
N HIS A 49 18.25 -4.14 1.71
CA HIS A 49 18.46 -3.43 0.44
C HIS A 49 17.31 -3.62 -0.56
N ARG A 50 16.56 -4.73 -0.50
CA ARG A 50 15.31 -4.87 -1.28
C ARG A 50 14.22 -3.92 -0.77
N LEU A 51 14.01 -3.85 0.53
CA LEU A 51 13.03 -2.94 1.12
C LEU A 51 13.39 -1.48 0.82
N ALA A 52 14.68 -1.11 0.94
CA ALA A 52 15.16 0.25 0.67
C ALA A 52 15.03 0.72 -0.79
N GLN A 53 14.72 -0.16 -1.75
CA GLN A 53 14.42 0.27 -3.12
C GLN A 53 13.07 1.01 -3.23
N HIS A 54 12.19 0.87 -2.24
CA HIS A 54 10.89 1.52 -2.22
C HIS A 54 10.98 2.84 -1.45
N ASP A 55 10.14 3.81 -1.83
CA ASP A 55 9.96 5.08 -1.11
C ASP A 55 8.81 5.02 -0.09
N LEU A 56 7.97 3.99 -0.15
CA LEU A 56 6.94 3.70 0.84
C LEU A 56 6.80 2.19 1.01
N ALA A 57 6.65 1.71 2.24
CA ALA A 57 6.33 0.32 2.49
C ALA A 57 5.31 0.20 3.63
N PHE A 58 4.35 -0.71 3.47
CA PHE A 58 3.43 -1.06 4.54
C PHE A 58 3.37 -2.57 4.76
N ALA A 59 3.43 -2.99 6.02
CA ALA A 59 3.35 -4.39 6.43
C ALA A 59 3.18 -4.51 7.96
N HIS A 60 3.28 -5.72 8.49
CA HIS A 60 3.43 -5.97 9.92
C HIS A 60 4.76 -5.35 10.44
N PRO A 61 4.81 -4.78 11.68
CA PRO A 61 6.01 -4.10 12.20
C PRO A 61 7.27 -4.98 12.20
N TYR A 62 7.10 -6.29 12.38
CA TYR A 62 8.20 -7.25 12.33
C TYR A 62 8.81 -7.37 10.92
N THR A 63 7.98 -7.36 9.87
CA THR A 63 8.44 -7.41 8.47
C THR A 63 9.27 -6.19 8.14
N LEU A 64 8.87 -5.01 8.60
CA LEU A 64 9.57 -3.76 8.31
C LEU A 64 10.85 -3.61 9.15
N LEU A 65 10.71 -3.67 10.48
CA LEU A 65 11.77 -3.25 11.42
C LEU A 65 12.17 -4.32 12.45
N ARG A 66 11.68 -5.56 12.31
CA ARG A 66 11.99 -6.68 13.25
C ARG A 66 11.58 -6.40 14.69
N VAL A 67 10.55 -5.59 14.88
CA VAL A 67 9.89 -5.36 16.17
C VAL A 67 8.50 -5.98 16.16
N ALA A 68 8.21 -6.78 17.18
CA ALA A 68 6.89 -7.36 17.40
C ALA A 68 6.06 -6.49 18.35
N TRP A 69 4.75 -6.73 18.34
CA TRP A 69 3.89 -6.32 19.44
C TRP A 69 4.33 -6.98 20.75
N ASP A 70 4.14 -6.29 21.87
CA ASP A 70 4.52 -6.76 23.21
C ASP A 70 3.55 -7.83 23.70
N ILE A 71 3.84 -9.08 23.35
CA ILE A 71 3.09 -10.28 23.75
C ILE A 71 3.94 -11.17 24.66
N SER A 72 3.29 -12.00 25.45
CA SER A 72 3.93 -12.94 26.38
C SER A 72 3.11 -14.23 26.51
N GLU A 73 3.64 -15.24 27.16
CA GLU A 73 2.87 -16.47 27.45
C GLU A 73 1.57 -16.18 28.24
N ALA A 74 1.55 -15.15 29.09
CA ALA A 74 0.36 -14.74 29.84
C ALA A 74 -0.66 -13.95 29.00
N GLN A 75 -0.20 -13.30 27.92
CA GLN A 75 -1.01 -12.54 26.97
C GLN A 75 -0.40 -12.74 25.57
N PRO A 76 -0.73 -13.86 24.89
CA PRO A 76 -0.07 -14.24 23.64
C PRO A 76 -0.67 -13.61 22.38
N TYR A 77 -1.80 -12.92 22.53
CA TYR A 77 -2.65 -12.45 21.43
C TYR A 77 -2.24 -11.05 20.96
N SER A 78 -1.64 -10.95 19.77
CA SER A 78 -1.13 -9.68 19.24
C SER A 78 -2.21 -8.62 19.02
N GLY A 79 -3.47 -9.01 18.83
CA GLY A 79 -4.59 -8.08 18.73
C GLY A 79 -4.88 -7.34 20.01
N LEU A 80 -4.54 -7.88 21.17
CA LEU A 80 -4.71 -7.22 22.47
C LEU A 80 -3.53 -6.35 22.88
N ALA A 81 -2.41 -6.44 22.16
CA ALA A 81 -1.20 -5.71 22.50
C ALA A 81 -1.35 -4.22 22.14
N THR A 82 -0.93 -3.36 23.09
CA THR A 82 -1.01 -1.89 22.96
C THR A 82 0.37 -1.23 23.03
N ALA A 83 1.43 -2.00 22.91
CA ALA A 83 2.80 -1.53 22.94
C ALA A 83 3.66 -2.43 22.04
N LEU A 84 4.76 -1.89 21.53
CA LEU A 84 5.80 -2.66 20.86
C LEU A 84 6.73 -3.29 21.89
N ASN A 85 7.32 -4.44 21.57
CA ASN A 85 8.22 -5.14 22.48
C ASN A 85 9.42 -4.25 22.86
N PRO A 86 9.58 -3.87 24.14
CA PRO A 86 10.58 -2.90 24.55
C PRO A 86 12.02 -3.39 24.34
N SER A 87 12.26 -4.70 24.40
CA SER A 87 13.59 -5.29 24.21
C SER A 87 14.09 -5.23 22.76
N GLN A 88 13.19 -4.97 21.80
CA GLN A 88 13.50 -4.94 20.36
C GLN A 88 13.61 -3.52 19.80
N LEU A 89 13.28 -2.49 20.60
CA LEU A 89 13.21 -1.10 20.13
C LEU A 89 14.55 -0.56 19.63
N ASP A 90 15.66 -0.86 20.31
CA ASP A 90 16.98 -0.35 19.90
C ASP A 90 17.44 -0.98 18.57
N THR A 91 17.21 -2.28 18.39
CA THR A 91 17.47 -2.97 17.13
C THR A 91 16.61 -2.41 16.00
N ALA A 92 15.33 -2.12 16.27
CA ALA A 92 14.42 -1.52 15.30
C ALA A 92 14.85 -0.10 14.90
N ARG A 93 15.31 0.72 15.86
CA ARG A 93 15.87 2.05 15.60
C ARG A 93 17.11 1.98 14.72
N GLN A 94 18.01 1.05 15.01
CA GLN A 94 19.21 0.83 14.19
C GLN A 94 18.81 0.43 12.76
N ARG A 95 17.89 -0.52 12.60
CA ARG A 95 17.42 -0.94 11.29
C ARG A 95 16.74 0.20 10.52
N LYS A 96 15.91 1.04 11.16
CA LYS A 96 15.33 2.23 10.52
C LYS A 96 16.42 3.20 10.06
N HIS A 97 17.47 3.40 10.87
CA HIS A 97 18.60 4.25 10.48
C HIS A 97 19.36 3.71 9.27
N GLU A 98 19.61 2.40 9.22
CA GLU A 98 20.23 1.73 8.07
C GLU A 98 19.38 1.88 6.81
N LEU A 99 18.06 1.64 6.90
CA LEU A 99 17.13 1.84 5.78
C LEU A 99 17.16 3.29 5.28
N LEU A 100 17.07 4.28 6.17
CA LEU A 100 17.08 5.70 5.80
C LEU A 100 18.44 6.18 5.27
N SER A 101 19.53 5.46 5.56
CA SER A 101 20.84 5.73 4.95
C SER A 101 20.93 5.26 3.49
N LEU A 102 20.14 4.23 3.13
CA LEU A 102 20.03 3.71 1.77
C LEU A 102 18.98 4.47 0.96
N ASN A 103 17.82 4.74 1.56
CA ASN A 103 16.78 5.58 0.98
C ASN A 103 16.26 6.61 2.01
N PRO A 104 16.69 7.88 1.91
CA PRO A 104 16.25 8.92 2.84
C PRO A 104 14.78 9.31 2.67
N ASN A 105 14.10 8.88 1.59
CA ASN A 105 12.70 9.19 1.30
C ASN A 105 11.73 8.08 1.77
N LEU A 106 12.23 6.96 2.29
CA LEU A 106 11.41 5.80 2.68
C LEU A 106 10.46 6.14 3.83
N LEU A 107 9.16 5.93 3.57
CA LEU A 107 8.09 5.94 4.57
C LEU A 107 7.71 4.51 4.98
N LEU A 108 7.50 4.29 6.27
CA LEU A 108 7.12 2.99 6.84
C LEU A 108 5.77 3.08 7.55
N LEU A 109 4.76 2.41 7.02
CA LEU A 109 3.42 2.33 7.63
C LEU A 109 3.15 0.93 8.17
N VAL A 110 2.42 0.84 9.28
CA VAL A 110 2.03 -0.46 9.84
C VAL A 110 0.57 -0.76 9.55
N GLU A 111 0.29 -1.96 9.06
CA GLU A 111 -1.08 -2.45 8.99
C GLU A 111 -1.65 -2.68 10.40
N ILE A 112 -2.73 -1.97 10.74
CA ILE A 112 -3.57 -2.30 11.89
C ILE A 112 -4.76 -3.12 11.39
N ARG A 113 -4.85 -4.38 11.86
CA ARG A 113 -5.95 -5.28 11.54
C ARG A 113 -7.23 -4.74 12.19
N TYR A 114 -8.14 -4.22 11.36
CA TYR A 114 -9.41 -3.69 11.85
C TYR A 114 -10.63 -4.49 11.35
N ARG A 115 -10.59 -5.00 10.11
CA ARG A 115 -11.72 -5.72 9.51
C ARG A 115 -11.69 -7.19 9.89
N ASP A 116 -10.58 -7.86 9.66
CA ASP A 116 -10.43 -9.29 9.90
C ASP A 116 -9.01 -9.63 10.36
N ALA A 117 -8.89 -10.79 10.99
CA ALA A 117 -7.61 -11.32 11.44
C ALA A 117 -7.64 -12.84 11.60
N ARG A 118 -6.46 -13.44 11.77
CA ARG A 118 -6.31 -14.88 12.04
C ARG A 118 -7.08 -15.29 13.29
N TYR A 119 -7.97 -16.26 13.13
CA TYR A 119 -8.67 -16.92 14.22
C TYR A 119 -8.14 -18.34 14.37
N VAL A 120 -7.94 -18.77 15.62
CA VAL A 120 -7.66 -20.16 15.96
C VAL A 120 -8.76 -20.60 16.91
N SER A 121 -9.39 -21.75 16.66
CA SER A 121 -10.47 -22.24 17.54
C SER A 121 -9.90 -22.68 18.89
N ARG A 122 -10.73 -22.74 19.93
CA ARG A 122 -10.28 -23.23 21.26
C ARG A 122 -9.68 -24.64 21.20
N GLN A 123 -10.23 -25.52 20.35
CA GLN A 123 -9.69 -26.86 20.17
C GLN A 123 -8.29 -26.79 19.54
N ASN A 124 -8.13 -25.99 18.49
CA ASN A 124 -6.87 -25.87 17.78
C ASN A 124 -5.80 -25.12 18.58
N GLU A 125 -6.19 -24.17 19.46
CA GLU A 125 -5.25 -23.49 20.37
C GLU A 125 -4.65 -24.44 21.41
N ALA A 126 -5.30 -25.57 21.73
CA ALA A 126 -4.71 -26.58 22.61
C ALA A 126 -3.56 -27.36 21.93
N ASP A 127 -3.51 -27.31 20.60
CA ASP A 127 -2.60 -28.09 19.76
C ASP A 127 -1.50 -27.23 19.10
N VAL A 128 -1.43 -25.91 19.38
CA VAL A 128 -0.35 -25.06 18.84
C VAL A 128 0.98 -25.42 19.50
N GLU A 129 2.04 -25.50 18.70
CA GLU A 129 3.39 -25.84 19.20
C GLU A 129 3.98 -24.68 20.00
N ASN A 130 3.73 -23.45 19.55
CA ASN A 130 4.24 -22.25 20.20
C ASN A 130 3.11 -21.28 20.59
N TRP A 131 3.20 -20.68 21.77
CA TRP A 131 2.16 -19.75 22.26
C TRP A 131 2.03 -18.49 21.40
N TRP A 132 3.06 -18.09 20.64
CA TRP A 132 2.96 -16.96 19.70
C TRP A 132 2.27 -17.32 18.38
N GLU A 133 1.81 -18.57 18.21
CA GLU A 133 1.07 -19.04 17.04
C GLU A 133 -0.45 -19.09 17.25
N VAL A 134 -0.94 -18.62 18.41
CA VAL A 134 -2.37 -18.48 18.71
C VAL A 134 -3.07 -17.49 17.77
N GLY A 135 -4.40 -17.38 17.89
CA GLY A 135 -5.18 -16.39 17.14
C GLY A 135 -4.77 -14.95 17.42
N TYR A 136 -5.32 -14.01 16.65
CA TYR A 136 -5.12 -12.58 16.89
C TYR A 136 -5.79 -12.11 18.20
N PHE A 137 -6.90 -12.76 18.56
CA PHE A 137 -7.60 -12.63 19.84
C PHE A 137 -7.92 -14.02 20.39
N PRO A 138 -8.23 -14.14 21.71
CA PRO A 138 -8.82 -15.35 22.25
C PRO A 138 -10.05 -15.80 21.45
N PRO A 139 -10.31 -17.10 21.29
CA PRO A 139 -11.43 -17.60 20.49
C PRO A 139 -12.81 -17.14 20.99
N ASP A 140 -12.93 -16.86 22.29
CA ASP A 140 -14.13 -16.36 22.97
C ASP A 140 -14.14 -14.84 23.16
N SER A 141 -13.17 -14.13 22.57
CA SER A 141 -13.09 -12.67 22.62
C SER A 141 -14.39 -12.00 22.15
N PRO A 142 -14.83 -10.92 22.81
CA PRO A 142 -15.95 -10.10 22.37
C PRO A 142 -15.61 -9.23 21.13
N TYR A 143 -14.37 -9.28 20.66
CA TYR A 143 -13.91 -8.52 19.49
C TYR A 143 -14.11 -9.27 18.18
N TRP A 144 -14.48 -10.56 18.20
CA TRP A 144 -14.91 -11.26 16.99
C TRP A 144 -16.35 -10.90 16.65
N LEU A 145 -16.62 -10.55 15.39
CA LEU A 145 -17.98 -10.43 14.90
C LEU A 145 -18.59 -11.84 14.85
N ARG A 146 -19.81 -11.96 15.40
CA ARG A 146 -20.51 -13.24 15.50
C ARG A 146 -21.85 -13.19 14.80
N ASP A 147 -22.21 -14.31 14.18
CA ASP A 147 -23.53 -14.52 13.62
C ASP A 147 -24.61 -14.65 14.71
N ARG A 148 -25.88 -14.74 14.29
CA ARG A 148 -27.03 -14.94 15.20
C ARG A 148 -26.96 -16.21 16.07
N ASN A 149 -26.08 -17.16 15.73
CA ASN A 149 -25.86 -18.40 16.46
C ASN A 149 -24.62 -18.31 17.38
N GLY A 150 -23.95 -17.15 17.46
CA GLY A 150 -22.76 -16.92 18.25
C GLY A 150 -21.46 -17.42 17.63
N ARG A 151 -21.47 -17.82 16.35
CA ARG A 151 -20.28 -18.31 15.64
C ARG A 151 -19.49 -17.15 15.04
N PRO A 152 -18.15 -17.14 15.12
CA PRO A 152 -17.33 -16.16 14.41
C PRO A 152 -17.65 -16.14 12.92
N VAL A 153 -17.72 -14.95 12.33
CA VAL A 153 -18.04 -14.77 10.90
C VAL A 153 -16.74 -14.80 10.10
N ILE A 154 -16.73 -15.54 9.00
CA ILE A 154 -15.56 -15.61 8.11
C ILE A 154 -15.44 -14.29 7.34
N GLY A 155 -14.24 -13.71 7.32
CA GLY A 155 -13.95 -12.47 6.61
C GLY A 155 -13.27 -12.68 5.27
N TRP A 156 -12.33 -13.63 5.21
CA TRP A 156 -11.50 -13.89 4.03
C TRP A 156 -11.03 -15.35 3.99
N GLY A 157 -10.94 -15.90 2.78
CA GLY A 157 -10.36 -17.20 2.48
C GLY A 157 -9.65 -17.16 1.13
N GLU A 158 -8.88 -18.21 0.82
CA GLU A 158 -8.18 -18.36 -0.45
C GLU A 158 -8.58 -19.67 -1.12
N ASP A 159 -8.78 -19.63 -2.44
CA ASP A 159 -8.95 -20.80 -3.30
C ASP A 159 -7.64 -21.61 -3.36
N SER A 160 -7.40 -22.33 -2.28
CA SER A 160 -6.23 -23.17 -2.04
C SER A 160 -6.25 -24.46 -2.84
N ASN A 161 -7.40 -24.81 -3.41
CA ASN A 161 -7.59 -26.00 -4.23
C ASN A 161 -7.50 -25.72 -5.74
N GLY A 162 -7.59 -24.46 -6.15
CA GLY A 162 -7.40 -23.97 -7.51
C GLY A 162 -8.60 -24.20 -8.44
N ASP A 163 -9.82 -24.32 -7.91
CA ASP A 163 -11.03 -24.55 -8.71
C ASP A 163 -11.77 -23.27 -9.14
N GLY A 164 -11.24 -22.11 -8.76
CA GLY A 164 -11.75 -20.78 -9.06
C GLY A 164 -12.86 -20.30 -8.13
N LYS A 165 -13.07 -20.94 -6.96
CA LYS A 165 -14.06 -20.55 -5.95
C LYS A 165 -13.47 -20.69 -4.55
N ILE A 166 -14.02 -19.96 -3.58
CA ILE A 166 -13.68 -20.17 -2.17
C ILE A 166 -14.79 -20.99 -1.53
N ASP A 167 -14.51 -22.24 -1.20
CA ASP A 167 -15.48 -23.15 -0.61
C ASP A 167 -15.03 -23.80 0.71
N GLU A 168 -15.78 -24.80 1.17
CA GLU A 168 -15.53 -25.51 2.43
C GLU A 168 -14.23 -26.32 2.45
N ASN A 169 -13.64 -26.58 1.28
CA ASN A 169 -12.35 -27.24 1.10
C ASN A 169 -11.20 -26.22 1.10
N ASP A 170 -11.52 -24.93 1.13
CA ASP A 170 -10.54 -23.86 1.06
C ASP A 170 -10.09 -23.34 2.41
N LYS A 171 -8.88 -22.77 2.40
CA LYS A 171 -8.26 -22.26 3.60
C LYS A 171 -8.92 -20.94 3.99
N VAL A 172 -9.66 -20.97 5.10
CA VAL A 172 -10.10 -19.74 5.78
C VAL A 172 -8.88 -19.05 6.40
N LEU A 173 -8.67 -17.78 6.06
CA LEU A 173 -7.50 -17.01 6.48
C LEU A 173 -7.82 -15.96 7.54
N GLY A 174 -9.01 -15.37 7.45
CA GLY A 174 -9.43 -14.28 8.31
C GLY A 174 -10.87 -14.46 8.79
N TYR A 175 -11.10 -14.08 10.05
CA TYR A 175 -12.45 -13.94 10.61
C TYR A 175 -12.68 -12.48 10.95
N LEU A 176 -13.92 -12.03 10.77
CA LEU A 176 -14.30 -10.64 10.97
C LEU A 176 -14.18 -10.21 12.43
N ILE A 177 -13.57 -9.06 12.62
CA ILE A 177 -13.51 -8.31 13.86
C ILE A 177 -14.77 -7.45 13.94
N ASP A 178 -15.40 -7.38 15.12
CA ASP A 178 -16.47 -6.43 15.38
C ASP A 178 -15.90 -5.02 15.59
N PHE A 179 -15.58 -4.34 14.49
CA PHE A 179 -15.07 -2.97 14.52
C PHE A 179 -16.15 -1.94 14.90
N THR A 180 -17.41 -2.35 15.07
CA THR A 180 -18.46 -1.49 15.65
C THR A 180 -18.37 -1.41 17.17
N ASN A 181 -17.69 -2.38 17.81
CA ASN A 181 -17.46 -2.40 19.25
C ASN A 181 -16.55 -1.23 19.68
N PRO A 182 -17.03 -0.30 20.53
CA PRO A 182 -16.23 0.86 20.95
C PRO A 182 -14.91 0.52 21.65
N GLU A 183 -14.85 -0.59 22.39
CA GLU A 183 -13.61 -1.02 23.05
C GLU A 183 -12.60 -1.56 22.05
N MET A 184 -13.07 -2.23 20.99
CA MET A 184 -12.21 -2.66 19.89
C MET A 184 -11.64 -1.45 19.13
N GLN A 185 -12.45 -0.42 18.89
CA GLN A 185 -11.96 0.84 18.33
C GLN A 185 -10.91 1.51 19.23
N ASN A 186 -11.12 1.51 20.55
CA ASN A 186 -10.15 2.06 21.50
C ASN A 186 -8.82 1.27 21.50
N LEU A 187 -8.87 -0.04 21.23
CA LEU A 187 -7.70 -0.88 21.09
C LEU A 187 -6.87 -0.51 19.85
N MET A 188 -7.53 -0.32 18.70
CA MET A 188 -6.87 0.16 17.47
C MET A 188 -6.23 1.53 17.67
N VAL A 189 -6.91 2.44 18.38
CA VAL A 189 -6.37 3.77 18.71
C VAL A 189 -5.10 3.64 19.55
N LYS A 190 -5.09 2.77 20.57
CA LYS A 190 -3.90 2.53 21.38
C LYS A 190 -2.74 1.95 20.56
N GLN A 191 -3.03 1.06 19.61
CA GLN A 191 -2.01 0.54 18.68
C GLN A 191 -1.43 1.65 17.81
N ALA A 192 -2.27 2.51 17.22
CA ALA A 192 -1.82 3.66 16.43
C ALA A 192 -0.96 4.62 17.26
N VAL A 193 -1.39 4.96 18.49
CA VAL A 193 -0.63 5.79 19.43
C VAL A 193 0.70 5.14 19.80
N ALA A 194 0.76 3.82 20.00
CA ALA A 194 2.01 3.13 20.29
C ALA A 194 3.01 3.21 19.13
N LEU A 195 2.52 3.14 17.89
CA LEU A 195 3.34 3.29 16.69
C LEU A 195 3.85 4.72 16.52
N ASP A 196 2.97 5.72 16.68
CA ASP A 196 3.31 7.14 16.63
C ASP A 196 4.37 7.51 17.68
N THR A 197 4.08 7.21 18.96
CA THR A 197 4.98 7.54 20.08
C THR A 197 6.32 6.80 20.04
N SER A 198 6.43 5.70 19.30
CA SER A 198 7.69 4.98 19.12
C SER A 198 8.72 5.75 18.28
N GLY A 199 8.25 6.63 17.36
CA GLY A 199 9.07 7.29 16.33
C GLY A 199 9.64 6.34 15.27
N LEU A 200 9.27 5.06 15.27
CA LEU A 200 9.75 4.05 14.33
C LEU A 200 8.96 4.01 13.04
N PHE A 201 7.70 4.41 13.05
CA PHE A 201 6.81 4.34 11.89
C PHE A 201 6.25 5.72 11.59
N ASP A 202 5.94 5.95 10.32
CA ASP A 202 5.46 7.25 9.84
C ASP A 202 3.93 7.28 9.77
N GLY A 203 3.27 6.14 9.99
CA GLY A 203 1.81 6.03 9.98
C GLY A 203 1.27 4.61 9.98
N ILE A 204 0.02 4.46 9.56
CA ILE A 204 -0.71 3.18 9.48
C ILE A 204 -1.40 2.95 8.15
N LEU A 205 -1.65 1.69 7.84
CA LEU A 205 -2.57 1.22 6.81
C LEU A 205 -3.80 0.57 7.47
N LEU A 206 -4.99 0.91 6.99
CA LEU A 206 -6.24 0.19 7.29
C LEU A 206 -6.77 -0.50 6.02
N ASP A 207 -6.71 -1.82 6.00
CA ASP A 207 -7.02 -2.62 4.81
C ASP A 207 -8.53 -2.88 4.62
N TRP A 208 -8.99 -3.06 3.38
CA TRP A 208 -10.40 -3.25 3.02
C TRP A 208 -11.35 -2.12 3.49
N TRP A 209 -11.05 -0.89 3.11
CA TRP A 209 -11.86 0.29 3.37
C TRP A 209 -12.98 0.49 2.33
N ASN A 210 -14.21 0.67 2.80
CA ASN A 210 -15.36 0.84 1.94
C ASN A 210 -16.43 1.76 2.53
N GLU A 211 -16.96 2.66 1.70
CA GLU A 211 -18.09 3.55 2.03
C GLU A 211 -19.39 3.18 1.29
N ASP A 212 -19.29 2.36 0.24
CA ASP A 212 -20.38 2.18 -0.73
C ASP A 212 -21.33 1.03 -0.36
N TYR A 213 -20.83 -0.02 0.29
CA TYR A 213 -21.57 -1.23 0.65
C TYR A 213 -21.05 -1.86 1.95
N ALA A 214 -21.84 -2.77 2.53
CA ALA A 214 -21.44 -3.53 3.72
C ALA A 214 -20.39 -4.61 3.35
N THR A 215 -19.49 -4.91 4.28
CA THR A 215 -18.32 -5.78 4.07
C THR A 215 -18.30 -7.02 4.98
N SER A 216 -19.42 -7.28 5.65
CA SER A 216 -19.64 -8.38 6.59
C SER A 216 -20.64 -9.41 6.06
N PRO A 217 -20.30 -10.18 5.01
CA PRO A 217 -21.22 -11.14 4.41
C PRO A 217 -21.58 -12.26 5.40
N ILE A 218 -22.80 -12.82 5.27
CA ILE A 218 -23.24 -13.94 6.13
C ILE A 218 -22.47 -15.23 5.81
N ALA A 219 -22.09 -15.42 4.55
CA ALA A 219 -21.29 -16.55 4.08
C ALA A 219 -20.18 -16.06 3.16
N VAL A 220 -19.07 -16.81 3.14
CA VAL A 220 -18.01 -16.63 2.14
C VAL A 220 -18.66 -16.81 0.77
N ASP A 221 -18.50 -15.84 -0.11
CA ASP A 221 -19.08 -15.76 -1.47
C ASP A 221 -20.59 -15.48 -1.59
N ASP A 222 -21.33 -15.20 -0.51
CA ASP A 222 -22.69 -14.65 -0.59
C ASP A 222 -22.78 -13.25 0.03
N TRP A 223 -22.73 -12.25 -0.86
CA TRP A 223 -22.81 -10.83 -0.54
C TRP A 223 -24.24 -10.28 -0.61
N SER A 224 -25.25 -11.13 -0.83
CA SER A 224 -26.65 -10.70 -0.93
C SER A 224 -27.25 -10.28 0.42
N ASP A 225 -26.67 -10.76 1.53
CA ASP A 225 -27.05 -10.41 2.89
C ASP A 225 -25.82 -10.25 3.78
N THR A 226 -25.90 -9.35 4.77
CA THR A 226 -24.77 -8.94 5.60
C THR A 226 -25.15 -8.86 7.07
N ILE A 227 -24.19 -9.14 7.95
CA ILE A 227 -24.36 -9.12 9.41
C ILE A 227 -24.56 -7.69 9.92
N LEU A 228 -23.74 -6.76 9.41
CA LEU A 228 -23.83 -5.34 9.73
C LEU A 228 -24.38 -4.58 8.52
N THR A 229 -25.18 -3.55 8.79
CA THR A 229 -25.63 -2.64 7.73
C THR A 229 -24.47 -1.77 7.23
N ARG A 230 -24.56 -1.32 5.97
CA ARG A 230 -23.59 -0.36 5.39
C ARG A 230 -23.41 0.86 6.28
N GLU A 231 -24.51 1.42 6.79
CA GLU A 231 -24.52 2.60 7.64
C GLU A 231 -23.75 2.36 8.94
N ALA A 232 -24.01 1.24 9.62
CA ALA A 232 -23.32 0.88 10.86
C ALA A 232 -21.80 0.70 10.64
N GLU A 233 -21.41 0.03 9.56
CA GLU A 233 -20.00 -0.14 9.25
C GLU A 233 -19.31 1.19 8.91
N LEU A 234 -19.97 2.04 8.12
CA LEU A 234 -19.45 3.35 7.76
C LEU A 234 -19.30 4.26 9.00
N GLU A 235 -20.29 4.29 9.89
CA GLU A 235 -20.19 5.05 11.14
C GLU A 235 -19.02 4.57 12.00
N ALA A 236 -18.83 3.25 12.10
CA ALA A 236 -17.71 2.68 12.85
C ALA A 236 -16.35 3.03 12.22
N ARG A 237 -16.21 2.93 10.89
CA ARG A 237 -15.03 3.36 10.14
C ARG A 237 -14.68 4.82 10.38
N LEU A 238 -15.67 5.72 10.26
CA LEU A 238 -15.45 7.15 10.53
C LEU A 238 -15.10 7.42 11.99
N ALA A 239 -15.69 6.67 12.93
CA ALA A 239 -15.34 6.77 14.34
C ALA A 239 -13.90 6.34 14.62
N ILE A 240 -13.42 5.26 13.98
CA ILE A 240 -12.03 4.80 14.09
C ILE A 240 -11.06 5.90 13.61
N LEU A 241 -11.27 6.44 12.41
CA LEU A 241 -10.41 7.49 11.86
C LEU A 241 -10.33 8.71 12.77
N ARG A 242 -11.49 9.23 13.21
CA ARG A 242 -11.56 10.41 14.08
C ARG A 242 -10.88 10.17 15.42
N LYS A 243 -11.16 9.02 16.06
CA LYS A 243 -10.52 8.67 17.34
C LYS A 243 -9.01 8.53 17.22
N ILE A 244 -8.50 7.99 16.11
CA ILE A 244 -7.05 7.92 15.86
C ILE A 244 -6.50 9.33 15.70
N ARG A 245 -7.10 10.15 14.83
CA ARG A 245 -6.69 11.54 14.57
C ARG A 245 -6.67 12.42 15.82
N ASP A 246 -7.61 12.20 16.73
CA ASP A 246 -7.67 12.94 18.00
C ASP A 246 -6.50 12.61 18.96
N GLN A 247 -5.76 11.52 18.72
CA GLN A 247 -4.78 10.97 19.67
C GLN A 247 -3.34 10.89 19.12
N VAL A 248 -3.17 10.85 17.80
CA VAL A 248 -1.85 10.82 17.14
C VAL A 248 -1.40 12.21 16.72
N ALA A 249 -0.12 12.36 16.42
CA ALA A 249 0.45 13.59 15.87
C ALA A 249 -0.20 13.99 14.52
N ASP A 250 -0.23 15.29 14.23
CA ASP A 250 -0.86 15.86 13.03
C ASP A 250 -0.21 15.39 11.70
N ASP A 251 1.08 15.04 11.77
CA ASP A 251 1.91 14.51 10.68
C ASP A 251 1.92 12.98 10.60
N PHE A 252 1.25 12.27 11.50
CA PHE A 252 1.09 10.82 11.42
C PHE A 252 0.25 10.44 10.20
N LEU A 253 0.74 9.53 9.35
CA LEU A 253 0.08 9.23 8.08
C LEU A 253 -1.00 8.15 8.26
N ILE A 254 -2.14 8.32 7.57
CA ILE A 254 -3.16 7.27 7.48
C ILE A 254 -3.42 6.96 6.00
N LEU A 255 -3.12 5.72 5.62
CA LEU A 255 -3.43 5.12 4.32
C LEU A 255 -4.58 4.13 4.50
N VAL A 256 -5.52 4.07 3.56
CA VAL A 256 -6.58 3.06 3.59
C VAL A 256 -6.68 2.33 2.26
N ASN A 257 -6.88 1.01 2.25
CA ASN A 257 -7.10 0.27 1.00
C ASN A 257 -8.53 0.50 0.51
N ALA A 258 -8.72 1.35 -0.49
CA ALA A 258 -10.04 1.65 -1.05
C ALA A 258 -10.28 0.97 -2.40
N ASN A 259 -9.36 0.09 -2.85
CA ASN A 259 -9.27 -0.37 -4.23
C ASN A 259 -9.37 0.84 -5.18
N MET A 260 -10.15 0.73 -6.27
CA MET A 260 -10.37 1.84 -7.20
C MET A 260 -11.51 2.80 -6.78
N ARG A 261 -11.95 2.81 -5.51
CA ARG A 261 -13.09 3.62 -5.03
C ARG A 261 -12.65 4.98 -4.47
N GLN A 262 -13.57 5.94 -4.50
CA GLN A 262 -13.42 7.23 -3.80
C GLN A 262 -14.01 7.12 -2.39
N ILE A 263 -13.48 7.90 -1.45
CA ILE A 263 -13.86 7.85 -0.02
C ILE A 263 -14.20 9.25 0.52
N PRO A 264 -15.23 9.93 -0.04
CA PRO A 264 -15.51 11.33 0.28
C PRO A 264 -15.82 11.60 1.75
N LYS A 265 -16.31 10.61 2.52
CA LYS A 265 -16.63 10.81 3.93
C LYS A 265 -15.39 10.66 4.81
N SER A 266 -14.45 9.80 4.43
CA SER A 266 -13.16 9.59 5.12
C SER A 266 -12.07 10.56 4.67
N ALA A 267 -12.21 11.21 3.52
CA ALA A 267 -11.20 12.08 2.92
C ALA A 267 -10.54 13.11 3.86
N PRO A 268 -11.27 13.80 4.78
CA PRO A 268 -10.66 14.76 5.69
C PRO A 268 -9.62 14.17 6.66
N ASP A 269 -9.74 12.86 6.95
CA ASP A 269 -8.95 12.17 7.97
C ASP A 269 -7.85 11.28 7.34
N VAL A 270 -7.79 11.15 6.02
CA VAL A 270 -6.94 10.18 5.31
C VAL A 270 -5.92 10.88 4.41
N ASN A 271 -4.66 10.45 4.47
CA ASN A 271 -3.57 11.00 3.66
C ASN A 271 -3.44 10.32 2.29
N GLY A 272 -3.87 9.07 2.15
CA GLY A 272 -3.81 8.37 0.88
C GLY A 272 -4.79 7.22 0.79
N ILE A 273 -5.00 6.78 -0.45
CA ILE A 273 -5.64 5.50 -0.74
C ILE A 273 -4.61 4.53 -1.32
N PHE A 274 -4.65 3.28 -0.87
CA PHE A 274 -4.08 2.17 -1.60
C PHE A 274 -5.14 1.65 -2.58
N MET A 275 -4.79 1.67 -3.86
CA MET A 275 -5.62 1.25 -4.97
C MET A 275 -5.16 -0.10 -5.48
N GLU A 276 -5.64 -1.16 -4.83
CA GLU A 276 -5.57 -2.53 -5.31
C GLU A 276 -6.46 -2.67 -6.56
N CYS A 277 -5.85 -2.55 -7.75
CA CYS A 277 -6.60 -2.45 -9.01
C CYS A 277 -6.98 -3.82 -9.54
N TYR A 278 -8.05 -4.38 -8.99
CA TYR A 278 -8.53 -5.68 -9.41
C TYR A 278 -8.99 -5.73 -10.87
N LYS A 279 -8.71 -6.88 -11.50
CA LYS A 279 -9.10 -7.19 -12.89
C LYS A 279 -10.46 -7.88 -12.92
N SER A 280 -11.19 -7.76 -14.04
CA SER A 280 -12.45 -8.49 -14.21
C SER A 280 -12.22 -9.98 -14.47
N GLU A 281 -11.10 -10.31 -15.08
CA GLU A 281 -10.61 -11.66 -15.36
C GLU A 281 -9.11 -11.65 -15.08
N TYR A 282 -8.61 -12.60 -14.29
CA TYR A 282 -7.20 -12.62 -13.86
C TYR A 282 -6.25 -12.86 -15.04
N ASP A 283 -6.71 -13.57 -16.07
CA ASP A 283 -5.97 -13.99 -17.26
C ASP A 283 -6.04 -12.99 -18.42
N LYS A 284 -6.54 -11.78 -18.15
CA LYS A 284 -6.61 -10.70 -19.13
C LYS A 284 -6.12 -9.39 -18.54
N GLY A 285 -5.71 -8.48 -19.42
CA GLY A 285 -5.43 -7.09 -19.07
C GLY A 285 -6.67 -6.29 -18.68
N TYR A 286 -6.45 -5.01 -18.36
CA TYR A 286 -7.52 -4.10 -17.96
C TYR A 286 -8.40 -3.69 -19.14
N ASN A 287 -9.70 -3.54 -18.88
CA ASN A 287 -10.60 -2.88 -19.81
C ASN A 287 -10.63 -1.35 -19.60
N LEU A 288 -11.12 -0.62 -20.60
CA LEU A 288 -11.17 0.85 -20.59
C LEU A 288 -11.92 1.41 -19.36
N ASN A 289 -13.00 0.78 -18.89
CA ASN A 289 -13.76 1.29 -17.76
C ASN A 289 -12.96 1.21 -16.46
N GLN A 290 -12.19 0.14 -16.25
CA GLN A 290 -11.31 0.01 -15.08
C GLN A 290 -10.24 1.10 -15.11
N ILE A 291 -9.64 1.34 -16.27
CA ILE A 291 -8.62 2.36 -16.46
C ILE A 291 -9.16 3.77 -16.19
N LEU A 292 -10.33 4.10 -16.74
CA LEU A 292 -11.00 5.38 -16.47
C LEU A 292 -11.34 5.55 -14.98
N GLN A 293 -11.68 4.46 -14.30
CA GLN A 293 -11.91 4.48 -12.86
C GLN A 293 -10.62 4.76 -12.08
N MET A 294 -9.47 4.18 -12.48
CA MET A 294 -8.17 4.48 -11.87
C MET A 294 -7.84 5.97 -12.00
N GLU A 295 -7.94 6.53 -13.21
CA GLU A 295 -7.68 7.96 -13.45
C GLU A 295 -8.55 8.87 -12.59
N LYS A 296 -9.86 8.60 -12.60
CA LYS A 296 -10.84 9.39 -11.86
C LYS A 296 -10.57 9.34 -10.35
N THR A 297 -10.22 8.17 -9.82
CA THR A 297 -9.95 7.99 -8.40
C THR A 297 -8.62 8.62 -7.98
N LEU A 298 -7.56 8.49 -8.78
CA LEU A 298 -6.28 9.18 -8.52
C LEU A 298 -6.44 10.69 -8.49
N LEU A 299 -7.06 11.28 -9.52
CA LEU A 299 -7.25 12.73 -9.58
C LEU A 299 -8.12 13.25 -8.42
N TRP A 300 -9.14 12.49 -8.04
CA TRP A 300 -9.94 12.81 -6.87
C TRP A 300 -9.11 12.76 -5.58
N ALA A 301 -8.31 11.72 -5.40
CA ALA A 301 -7.50 11.54 -4.21
C ALA A 301 -6.47 12.67 -4.05
N GLU A 302 -5.83 13.05 -5.17
CA GLU A 302 -4.91 14.18 -5.27
C GLU A 302 -5.54 15.55 -4.98
N GLN A 303 -6.86 15.67 -4.97
CA GLN A 303 -7.56 16.92 -4.70
C GLN A 303 -8.24 16.94 -3.33
N GLN A 304 -8.68 15.79 -2.85
CA GLN A 304 -9.63 15.72 -1.73
C GLN A 304 -9.01 15.14 -0.46
N LEU A 305 -7.93 14.35 -0.56
CA LEU A 305 -7.27 13.78 0.61
C LEU A 305 -6.35 14.78 1.30
N ARG A 306 -6.12 14.51 2.58
CA ARG A 306 -5.29 15.30 3.48
C ARG A 306 -3.82 15.30 3.05
N GLU A 307 -3.17 16.43 3.20
CA GLU A 307 -1.73 16.57 2.97
C GLU A 307 -0.91 16.07 4.18
N PRO A 308 0.32 15.56 3.97
CA PRO A 308 0.90 15.21 2.68
C PRO A 308 0.20 13.98 2.09
N ARG A 309 0.02 13.95 0.77
CA ARG A 309 -0.65 12.84 0.09
C ARG A 309 0.28 11.67 -0.17
N ILE A 310 -0.23 10.46 0.06
CA ILE A 310 0.50 9.20 -0.11
C ILE A 310 -0.31 8.15 -0.88
N ASN A 311 -0.94 8.57 -1.98
CA ASN A 311 -1.75 7.68 -2.82
C ASN A 311 -0.87 6.57 -3.45
N CYS A 312 -1.34 5.33 -3.45
CA CYS A 312 -0.62 4.18 -3.98
C CYS A 312 -1.46 3.51 -5.06
N LEU A 313 -0.95 3.44 -6.30
CA LEU A 313 -1.58 2.71 -7.40
C LEU A 313 -0.88 1.36 -7.61
N GLU A 314 -1.55 0.24 -7.35
CA GLU A 314 -1.05 -1.07 -7.75
C GLU A 314 -1.83 -1.61 -8.94
N GLY A 315 -1.12 -1.86 -10.04
CA GLY A 315 -1.63 -2.67 -11.13
C GLY A 315 -1.21 -4.13 -10.97
N TRP A 316 -1.98 -5.03 -11.55
CA TRP A 316 -1.78 -6.47 -11.47
C TRP A 316 -1.42 -7.05 -12.83
N ARG A 317 -0.49 -8.00 -12.81
CA ARG A 317 -0.11 -8.79 -13.99
C ARG A 317 -1.28 -9.60 -14.54
N VAL A 318 -1.28 -9.85 -15.83
CA VAL A 318 -2.01 -10.95 -16.45
C VAL A 318 -1.45 -12.26 -15.92
N VAL A 319 -2.34 -13.17 -15.48
CA VAL A 319 -2.01 -14.48 -14.90
C VAL A 319 -2.38 -15.62 -15.86
N THR A 320 -1.39 -16.41 -16.26
CA THR A 320 -1.47 -17.52 -17.22
C THR A 320 -1.27 -18.88 -16.56
N ASP A 321 -0.60 -18.91 -15.41
CA ASP A 321 -0.52 -20.08 -14.53
C ASP A 321 -0.82 -19.67 -13.08
N TYR A 322 -2.01 -20.05 -12.62
CA TYR A 322 -2.60 -19.72 -11.32
C TYR A 322 -1.79 -20.29 -10.14
N MET A 323 -1.18 -21.47 -10.34
CA MET A 323 -0.40 -22.19 -9.32
C MET A 323 1.11 -22.17 -9.61
N ALA A 324 1.55 -21.19 -10.40
CA ALA A 324 2.92 -21.03 -10.84
C ALA A 324 3.92 -20.99 -9.67
N ASP A 325 5.05 -21.67 -9.84
CA ASP A 325 6.21 -21.50 -8.96
C ASP A 325 6.86 -20.11 -9.12
N LEU A 326 7.82 -19.80 -8.23
CA LEU A 326 8.57 -18.54 -8.26
C LEU A 326 9.17 -18.22 -9.64
N HIS A 327 9.74 -19.22 -10.34
CA HIS A 327 10.41 -18.99 -11.61
C HIS A 327 9.40 -18.61 -12.69
N THR A 328 8.27 -19.32 -12.75
CA THR A 328 7.18 -19.03 -13.67
C THR A 328 6.58 -17.66 -13.39
N ARG A 329 6.28 -17.31 -12.13
CA ARG A 329 5.75 -15.97 -11.78
C ARG A 329 6.68 -14.84 -12.19
N VAL A 330 7.97 -14.97 -11.89
CA VAL A 330 8.98 -13.97 -12.27
C VAL A 330 9.10 -13.83 -13.79
N ALA A 331 9.11 -14.94 -14.52
CA ALA A 331 9.16 -14.93 -15.99
C ALA A 331 7.90 -14.32 -16.59
N GLU A 332 6.75 -14.63 -16.02
CA GLU A 332 5.45 -14.16 -16.47
C GLU A 332 5.28 -12.65 -16.29
N ARG A 333 5.71 -12.09 -15.16
CA ARG A 333 5.78 -10.63 -14.96
C ARG A 333 6.67 -9.91 -15.97
N ASN A 334 7.58 -10.63 -16.63
CA ASN A 334 8.47 -10.13 -17.68
C ASN A 334 7.99 -10.47 -19.10
N SER A 335 6.79 -11.02 -19.27
CA SER A 335 6.20 -11.23 -20.59
C SER A 335 5.97 -9.89 -21.30
N THR A 336 5.93 -9.89 -22.63
CA THR A 336 5.69 -8.67 -23.42
C THR A 336 4.41 -7.95 -23.00
N GLU A 337 3.34 -8.69 -22.74
CA GLU A 337 2.05 -8.15 -22.31
C GLU A 337 2.14 -7.54 -20.90
N ASN A 338 2.76 -8.23 -19.95
CA ASN A 338 2.91 -7.70 -18.59
C ASN A 338 3.85 -6.50 -18.51
N LEU A 339 4.90 -6.46 -19.34
CA LEU A 339 5.76 -5.28 -19.44
C LEU A 339 5.02 -4.08 -20.05
N GLN A 340 4.09 -4.31 -20.98
CA GLN A 340 3.20 -3.27 -21.50
C GLN A 340 2.28 -2.72 -20.41
N TRP A 341 1.62 -3.59 -19.64
CA TRP A 341 0.78 -3.16 -18.51
C TRP A 341 1.57 -2.45 -17.41
N MET A 342 2.77 -2.94 -17.09
CA MET A 342 3.66 -2.28 -16.13
C MET A 342 3.97 -0.83 -16.54
N ARG A 343 4.36 -0.60 -17.80
CA ARG A 343 4.63 0.75 -18.31
C ARG A 343 3.37 1.62 -18.33
N MET A 344 2.25 1.06 -18.77
CA MET A 344 0.95 1.73 -18.76
C MET A 344 0.58 2.20 -17.35
N ILE A 345 0.59 1.31 -16.35
CA ILE A 345 0.21 1.62 -14.96
C ILE A 345 1.17 2.63 -14.35
N THR A 346 2.48 2.47 -14.57
CA THR A 346 3.51 3.41 -14.10
C THR A 346 3.26 4.80 -14.64
N THR A 347 3.05 4.94 -15.95
CA THR A 347 2.87 6.25 -16.59
C THR A 347 1.48 6.84 -16.37
N LEU A 348 0.45 6.02 -16.18
CA LEU A 348 -0.85 6.46 -15.68
C LEU A 348 -0.69 7.12 -14.32
N SER A 349 0.02 6.48 -13.38
CA SER A 349 0.31 7.08 -12.07
C SER A 349 1.07 8.40 -12.22
N LEU A 350 2.18 8.41 -12.98
CA LEU A 350 2.99 9.63 -13.18
C LEU A 350 2.19 10.79 -13.78
N THR A 351 1.28 10.52 -14.72
CA THR A 351 0.49 11.56 -15.39
C THR A 351 -0.71 12.01 -14.54
N HIS A 352 -1.22 11.19 -13.63
CA HIS A 352 -2.45 11.45 -12.88
C HIS A 352 -2.26 11.60 -11.36
N SER A 353 -1.04 11.48 -10.84
CA SER A 353 -0.74 11.44 -9.41
C SER A 353 0.66 11.95 -9.09
N ASP A 354 0.86 12.44 -7.86
CA ASP A 354 2.18 12.55 -7.22
C ASP A 354 2.33 11.43 -6.16
N GLY A 355 1.61 10.34 -6.33
CA GLY A 355 1.66 9.19 -5.46
C GLY A 355 2.78 8.21 -5.81
N TYR A 356 2.60 7.00 -5.30
CA TYR A 356 3.44 5.84 -5.48
C TYR A 356 2.79 4.88 -6.47
N VAL A 357 3.61 4.06 -7.14
CA VAL A 357 3.13 3.04 -8.07
C VAL A 357 3.79 1.69 -7.83
N LEU A 358 3.04 0.63 -8.10
CA LEU A 358 3.49 -0.75 -8.07
C LEU A 358 2.83 -1.52 -9.21
N PHE A 359 3.54 -2.52 -9.71
CA PHE A 359 2.97 -3.49 -10.63
C PHE A 359 3.38 -4.88 -10.15
N GLY A 360 2.41 -5.68 -9.74
CA GLY A 360 2.64 -6.90 -8.98
C GLY A 360 1.65 -8.00 -9.31
N ASP A 361 1.57 -8.95 -8.39
CA ASP A 361 0.63 -10.04 -8.41
C ASP A 361 -0.78 -9.61 -8.01
N ASP A 362 -1.77 -10.33 -8.52
CA ASP A 362 -3.13 -10.29 -7.99
C ASP A 362 -3.34 -11.33 -6.89
N ASN A 363 -4.55 -11.36 -6.34
CA ASN A 363 -4.95 -12.30 -5.29
C ASN A 363 -5.27 -13.71 -5.85
N ALA A 364 -4.88 -14.01 -7.09
CA ALA A 364 -5.15 -15.28 -7.77
C ALA A 364 -4.07 -16.35 -7.49
N ILE A 365 -3.04 -16.06 -6.71
CA ILE A 365 -1.85 -16.94 -6.55
C ILE A 365 -1.89 -17.58 -5.16
N PRO A 366 -1.37 -18.81 -4.97
CA PRO A 366 -1.18 -19.33 -3.63
C PRO A 366 -0.13 -18.48 -2.90
N VAL A 367 -0.54 -17.92 -1.76
CA VAL A 367 0.20 -17.04 -0.84
C VAL A 367 1.73 -17.07 -0.88
N PRO A 368 2.37 -15.89 -0.74
CA PRO A 368 1.75 -14.59 -0.44
C PRO A 368 1.41 -13.75 -1.69
N ASP A 369 0.41 -12.89 -1.57
CA ASP A 369 -0.06 -11.91 -2.57
C ASP A 369 0.91 -10.70 -2.71
N HIS A 370 0.64 -9.78 -3.65
CA HIS A 370 1.38 -8.51 -3.83
C HIS A 370 2.89 -8.62 -4.08
N LEU A 371 3.39 -9.81 -4.45
CA LEU A 371 4.77 -9.99 -4.89
C LEU A 371 5.00 -9.30 -6.23
N HIS A 372 6.22 -8.82 -6.47
CA HIS A 372 6.54 -8.08 -7.68
C HIS A 372 7.97 -8.31 -8.16
N ASN A 373 8.20 -7.91 -9.41
CA ASN A 373 9.54 -7.72 -9.94
C ASN A 373 9.96 -6.26 -9.74
N TRP A 374 11.26 -6.04 -9.63
CA TRP A 374 11.81 -4.71 -9.90
C TRP A 374 12.11 -4.56 -11.38
N TYR A 375 11.68 -3.47 -11.99
CA TYR A 375 11.85 -3.18 -13.41
C TYR A 375 12.86 -2.06 -13.60
N ASN A 376 13.74 -2.17 -14.60
CA ASN A 376 14.67 -1.07 -14.93
C ASN A 376 13.93 0.23 -15.31
N PHE A 377 12.67 0.12 -15.71
CA PHE A 377 11.78 1.24 -15.95
C PHE A 377 11.56 2.12 -14.69
N TYR A 378 11.66 1.51 -13.50
CA TYR A 378 11.55 2.21 -12.22
C TYR A 378 12.83 2.95 -11.83
N ASP A 379 13.97 2.61 -12.43
CA ASP A 379 15.25 3.27 -12.17
C ASP A 379 15.36 4.64 -12.89
N ALA A 380 14.32 5.06 -13.62
CA ALA A 380 14.27 6.37 -14.25
C ALA A 380 14.27 7.47 -13.17
N GLU A 381 15.13 8.48 -13.33
CA GLU A 381 15.15 9.62 -12.43
C GLU A 381 14.48 10.82 -13.10
N LEU A 382 13.16 10.96 -12.97
CA LEU A 382 12.43 12.11 -13.53
C LEU A 382 12.62 13.41 -12.72
N GLY A 383 13.03 13.32 -11.45
CA GLY A 383 12.99 14.47 -10.53
C GLY A 383 11.55 14.91 -10.24
N LEU A 384 11.36 16.15 -9.80
CA LEU A 384 10.03 16.66 -9.44
C LEU A 384 9.15 16.97 -10.65
N PRO A 385 7.82 16.86 -10.53
CA PRO A 385 6.91 17.29 -11.58
C PRO A 385 7.00 18.81 -11.79
N THR A 386 6.96 19.23 -13.05
CA THR A 386 6.98 20.66 -13.45
C THR A 386 5.70 21.08 -14.18
N GLN A 387 4.78 20.14 -14.35
CA GLN A 387 3.50 20.32 -15.02
C GLN A 387 2.36 19.70 -14.19
N ASP A 388 1.18 20.28 -14.33
CA ASP A 388 -0.06 19.77 -13.74
C ASP A 388 -0.39 18.34 -14.23
N ARG A 389 -1.25 17.65 -13.46
CA ARG A 389 -1.75 16.31 -13.78
C ARG A 389 -2.72 16.32 -14.96
N ALA A 390 -2.88 15.16 -15.59
CA ALA A 390 -3.88 14.86 -16.62
C ALA A 390 -3.89 15.82 -17.81
N ILE A 391 -2.73 16.33 -18.21
CA ILE A 391 -2.60 17.13 -19.43
C ILE A 391 -2.66 16.21 -20.66
N GLN A 392 -3.60 16.51 -21.56
CA GLN A 392 -3.71 15.82 -22.84
C GLN A 392 -2.67 16.34 -23.82
N TYR A 393 -2.02 15.41 -24.53
CA TYR A 393 -1.09 15.76 -25.60
C TYR A 393 -1.88 16.05 -26.88
N GLU A 394 -1.69 17.25 -27.46
CA GLU A 394 -2.33 17.69 -28.70
C GLU A 394 -3.88 17.57 -28.71
N ASP A 395 -4.52 17.76 -27.55
CA ASP A 395 -5.97 17.60 -27.35
C ASP A 395 -6.51 16.20 -27.76
N ILE A 396 -5.63 15.20 -27.81
CA ILE A 396 -6.01 13.82 -28.14
C ILE A 396 -6.57 13.16 -26.88
N THR A 397 -7.86 12.82 -26.93
CA THR A 397 -8.51 12.11 -25.83
C THR A 397 -7.82 10.77 -25.56
N GLY A 398 -7.40 10.57 -24.30
CA GLY A 398 -6.74 9.35 -23.87
C GLY A 398 -5.25 9.29 -24.14
N LEU A 399 -4.63 10.37 -24.62
CA LEU A 399 -3.17 10.49 -24.71
C LEU A 399 -2.72 11.61 -23.78
N PHE A 400 -1.92 11.26 -22.78
CA PHE A 400 -1.49 12.17 -21.73
C PHE A 400 0.03 12.32 -21.72
N ILE A 401 0.48 13.52 -21.36
CA ILE A 401 1.89 13.82 -21.14
C ILE A 401 2.02 14.63 -19.86
N ARG A 402 3.08 14.38 -19.09
CA ARG A 402 3.43 15.23 -17.95
C ARG A 402 4.93 15.46 -17.88
N ALA A 403 5.32 16.73 -17.81
CA ALA A 403 6.70 17.14 -17.68
C ALA A 403 7.19 17.07 -16.23
N PHE A 404 8.44 16.63 -16.09
CA PHE A 404 9.22 16.59 -14.87
C PHE A 404 10.55 17.32 -15.12
N GLU A 405 11.31 17.58 -14.07
CA GLU A 405 12.62 18.25 -14.17
C GLU A 405 13.52 17.58 -15.20
N LYS A 406 13.62 16.25 -15.15
CA LYS A 406 14.55 15.47 -15.97
C LYS A 406 13.95 14.81 -17.21
N GLY A 407 12.65 14.95 -17.43
CA GLY A 407 12.01 14.25 -18.54
C GLY A 407 10.49 14.40 -18.61
N TRP A 408 9.85 13.44 -19.25
CA TRP A 408 8.41 13.37 -19.42
C TRP A 408 7.92 11.95 -19.18
N ALA A 409 6.70 11.81 -18.66
CA ALA A 409 5.95 10.57 -18.70
C ALA A 409 4.83 10.71 -19.74
N VAL A 410 4.63 9.68 -20.56
CA VAL A 410 3.55 9.60 -21.55
C VAL A 410 2.75 8.34 -21.34
N TYR A 411 1.43 8.49 -21.36
CA TYR A 411 0.47 7.43 -21.15
C TYR A 411 -0.58 7.45 -22.27
N ASN A 412 -0.80 6.31 -22.94
CA ASN A 412 -1.72 6.19 -24.08
C ASN A 412 -2.79 5.11 -23.86
N ARG A 413 -4.05 5.53 -23.98
CA ARG A 413 -5.26 4.71 -24.05
C ARG A 413 -6.27 5.26 -25.07
N SER A 414 -5.74 5.92 -26.12
CA SER A 414 -6.54 6.67 -27.09
C SER A 414 -7.28 5.80 -28.12
N GLY A 415 -7.16 4.48 -28.03
CA GLY A 415 -7.76 3.52 -28.98
C GLY A 415 -6.87 3.22 -30.19
N ALA A 416 -5.66 3.77 -30.26
CA ALA A 416 -4.70 3.56 -31.34
C ALA A 416 -3.27 3.91 -30.89
N GLU A 417 -2.28 3.41 -31.63
CA GLU A 417 -0.89 3.86 -31.52
C GLU A 417 -0.81 5.37 -31.83
N ARG A 418 -0.02 6.09 -31.01
CA ARG A 418 0.17 7.54 -31.14
C ARG A 418 1.63 7.90 -31.26
N THR A 419 1.89 8.93 -32.04
CA THR A 419 3.21 9.56 -32.11
C THR A 419 3.27 10.71 -31.12
N VAL A 420 4.31 10.76 -30.30
CA VAL A 420 4.68 11.94 -29.51
C VAL A 420 5.98 12.53 -30.07
N THR A 421 6.04 13.85 -30.17
CA THR A 421 7.20 14.59 -30.70
C THR A 421 7.74 15.58 -29.68
N PHE A 422 9.06 15.64 -29.58
CA PHE A 422 9.82 16.53 -28.72
C PHE A 422 10.68 17.45 -29.60
N ASP A 423 10.93 18.67 -29.11
CA ASP A 423 11.75 19.65 -29.84
C ASP A 423 13.19 19.16 -30.05
N GLU A 424 13.71 18.40 -29.08
CA GLU A 424 15.05 17.81 -29.09
C GLU A 424 14.98 16.28 -28.90
N PRO A 425 16.00 15.52 -29.33
CA PRO A 425 16.04 14.09 -29.07
C PRO A 425 16.01 13.78 -27.57
N VAL A 426 15.14 12.84 -27.18
CA VAL A 426 15.01 12.29 -25.82
C VAL A 426 15.25 10.79 -25.81
N ILE A 427 15.59 10.23 -24.66
CA ILE A 427 15.86 8.79 -24.48
C ILE A 427 14.59 8.12 -23.94
N ALA A 428 14.03 7.18 -24.70
CA ALA A 428 12.96 6.31 -24.23
C ALA A 428 13.53 5.27 -23.25
N VAL A 429 13.03 5.22 -22.02
CA VAL A 429 13.57 4.35 -20.96
C VAL A 429 13.45 2.87 -21.30
N ASN A 430 12.32 2.44 -21.87
CA ASN A 430 12.09 1.03 -22.22
C ASN A 430 13.08 0.52 -23.28
N THR A 431 13.43 1.34 -24.28
CA THR A 431 14.19 0.89 -25.46
C THR A 431 15.62 1.45 -25.53
N GLY A 432 15.95 2.46 -24.72
CA GLY A 432 17.20 3.22 -24.80
C GLY A 432 17.37 4.04 -26.09
N LYS A 433 16.35 4.09 -26.95
CA LYS A 433 16.43 4.79 -28.24
C LYS A 433 16.38 6.31 -28.05
N ARG A 434 17.26 7.01 -28.78
CA ARG A 434 17.36 8.47 -28.78
C ARG A 434 16.78 9.05 -30.07
N HIS A 435 15.57 9.59 -29.99
CA HIS A 435 14.87 10.23 -31.11
C HIS A 435 14.04 11.42 -30.62
N SER A 436 13.65 12.30 -31.53
CA SER A 436 12.66 13.36 -31.26
C SER A 436 11.22 12.90 -31.48
N ARG A 437 11.01 11.77 -32.18
CA ARG A 437 9.70 11.20 -32.50
C ARG A 437 9.63 9.77 -32.00
N HIS A 438 8.61 9.45 -31.21
CA HIS A 438 8.40 8.12 -30.62
C HIS A 438 6.96 7.66 -30.82
N GLU A 439 6.80 6.36 -31.06
CA GLU A 439 5.50 5.70 -31.20
C GLU A 439 5.15 5.01 -29.88
N ILE A 440 3.96 5.30 -29.35
CA ILE A 440 3.42 4.73 -28.13
C ILE A 440 2.19 3.90 -28.50
N PRO A 441 2.24 2.56 -28.35
CA PRO A 441 1.08 1.70 -28.58
C PRO A 441 -0.12 2.10 -27.73
N ASP A 442 -1.31 1.65 -28.13
CA ASP A 442 -2.50 1.78 -27.28
C ASP A 442 -2.37 0.87 -26.04
N PHE A 443 -2.89 1.32 -24.90
CA PHE A 443 -2.71 0.67 -23.60
C PHE A 443 -1.24 0.44 -23.24
N ASP A 444 -0.41 1.46 -23.45
CA ASP A 444 1.01 1.44 -23.09
C ASP A 444 1.43 2.83 -22.57
N GLY A 445 2.68 2.94 -22.16
CA GLY A 445 3.30 4.22 -21.83
C GLY A 445 4.81 4.17 -21.94
N GLU A 446 5.43 5.33 -21.80
CA GLU A 446 6.88 5.49 -21.86
C GLU A 446 7.34 6.62 -20.94
N ILE A 447 8.55 6.47 -20.41
CA ILE A 447 9.28 7.55 -19.74
C ILE A 447 10.37 8.04 -20.70
N PHE A 448 10.46 9.35 -20.87
CA PHE A 448 11.43 10.00 -21.74
C PHE A 448 12.37 10.86 -20.92
N LEU A 449 13.67 10.58 -20.98
CA LEU A 449 14.70 11.36 -20.29
C LEU A 449 15.35 12.36 -21.24
N LYS A 450 15.62 13.57 -20.75
CA LYS A 450 16.44 14.55 -21.46
C LYS A 450 17.86 14.00 -21.64
N THR A 451 18.52 14.39 -22.73
CA THR A 451 19.86 13.87 -23.05
C THR A 451 21.01 14.59 -22.35
N GLU A 452 20.71 15.64 -21.59
CA GLU A 452 21.70 16.44 -20.85
C GLU A 452 21.41 16.32 -19.35
N TYR A 453 22.16 15.46 -18.67
CA TYR A 453 22.41 15.53 -17.22
C TYR A 453 23.83 15.08 -16.91
#